data_AF-A0A1Q6R590-F1
#
_entry.id   AF-A0A1Q6R590-F1
#
_cell.length_a   1.000
_cell.length_b   1.000
_cell.length_c   1.000
_cell.angle_alpha   90.00
_cell.angle_beta   90.00
_cell.angle_gamma   90.00
#
_symmetry.space_group_name_H-M   'P 1'
#
loop_
_entity.id
_entity.type
_entity.pdbx_description
1 polymer ?
#
loop_
_entity_poly.entity_id
_entity_poly.type
_entity_poly.pdbx_seq_one_letter_code
_entity_poly.pdbx_strand_id
1 'polypeptide(L)'
;MMNEPIVSPWLIYWAGRIDMIQGICCILGILVTVYAMIATLAVMADNKDKESVKAAKIIVCTALALDILGAFLPTEKEIYAMYAAEHITPANIKATGELADKAVDKLIEKILKASKAVKE
;
A
#
# COMPACT_ATOMS: atom_id res chain seq x y z
N MET A 1 -6.24 29.39 5.46
CA MET A 1 -5.07 28.60 5.89
C MET A 1 -5.39 27.15 5.59
N MET A 2 -4.63 26.48 4.74
CA MET A 2 -4.74 25.02 4.57
C MET A 2 -4.13 24.40 5.83
N ASN A 3 -4.97 24.15 6.83
CA ASN A 3 -4.58 23.54 8.10
C ASN A 3 -4.64 22.01 8.05
N GLU A 4 -4.85 21.43 6.88
CA GLU A 4 -4.93 19.99 6.72
C GLU A 4 -3.52 19.41 6.55
N PRO A 5 -3.24 18.26 7.20
CA PRO A 5 -2.01 17.53 6.98
C PRO A 5 -1.80 17.22 5.50
N ILE A 6 -0.57 17.42 5.00
CA ILE A 6 -0.20 17.07 3.62
C ILE A 6 -0.50 15.59 3.36
N VAL A 7 -0.18 14.73 4.34
CA VAL A 7 -0.51 13.31 4.34
C VAL A 7 -1.62 13.02 5.34
N SER A 8 -2.69 12.36 4.90
CA SER A 8 -3.81 12.00 5.77
C SER A 8 -3.37 11.05 6.90
N PRO A 9 -3.67 11.35 8.18
CA PRO A 9 -3.39 10.44 9.30
C PRO A 9 -4.06 9.08 9.15
N TRP A 10 -5.23 9.04 8.51
CA TRP A 10 -5.95 7.79 8.24
C TRP A 10 -5.20 6.90 7.25
N LEU A 11 -4.53 7.48 6.25
CA LEU A 11 -3.72 6.73 5.30
C LEU A 11 -2.60 5.99 6.03
N ILE A 12 -1.90 6.69 6.93
CA ILE A 12 -0.82 6.11 7.76
C ILE A 12 -1.37 4.97 8.62
N TYR A 13 -2.51 5.19 9.28
CA TYR A 13 -3.15 4.18 10.11
C TYR A 13 -3.53 2.92 9.33
N TRP A 14 -4.16 3.07 8.16
CA TRP A 14 -4.58 1.94 7.34
C TRP A 14 -3.38 1.23 6.71
N ALA A 15 -2.40 1.96 6.17
CA ALA A 15 -1.20 1.39 5.55
C ALA A 15 -0.46 0.45 6.51
N GLY A 16 -0.25 0.87 7.76
CA GLY A 16 0.40 0.03 8.78
C GLY A 16 -0.43 -1.18 9.24
N ARG A 17 -1.74 -1.22 8.95
CA ARG A 17 -2.62 -2.36 9.26
C ARG A 17 -2.75 -3.35 8.11
N ILE A 18 -2.54 -2.92 6.86
CA ILE A 18 -2.72 -3.79 5.69
C ILE A 18 -1.75 -4.96 5.71
N ASP A 19 -0.48 -4.77 6.08
CA ASP A 19 0.50 -5.88 6.16
C ASP A 19 0.05 -6.98 7.12
N MET A 20 -0.51 -6.59 8.28
CA MET A 20 -1.06 -7.54 9.26
C MET A 20 -2.29 -8.27 8.70
N ILE A 21 -3.20 -7.55 8.02
CA ILE A 21 -4.39 -8.14 7.40
C ILE A 21 -3.98 -9.11 6.29
N GLN A 22 -3.05 -8.72 5.44
CA GLN A 22 -2.51 -9.57 4.38
C GLN A 22 -1.88 -10.84 4.96
N GLY A 23 -1.06 -10.72 6.00
CA GLY A 23 -0.49 -11.87 6.70
C GLY A 23 -1.55 -12.84 7.23
N ILE A 24 -2.60 -12.32 7.88
CA ILE A 24 -3.72 -13.13 8.38
C ILE A 24 -4.48 -13.78 7.21
N CYS A 25 -4.77 -13.04 6.14
CA CYS A 25 -5.42 -13.56 4.94
C CYS A 25 -4.62 -14.69 4.30
N CYS A 26 -3.30 -14.54 4.17
CA CYS A 26 -2.43 -15.57 3.62
C CYS A 26 -2.40 -16.83 4.51
N ILE A 27 -2.28 -16.68 5.83
CA ILE A 27 -2.27 -17.83 6.76
C ILE A 27 -3.62 -18.57 6.71
N LEU A 28 -4.73 -17.84 6.79
CA LEU A 28 -6.07 -18.43 6.70
C LEU A 28 -6.32 -19.05 5.33
N GLY A 29 -5.88 -18.41 4.25
CA GLY A 29 -5.94 -18.93 2.89
C GLY A 29 -5.27 -20.30 2.78
N ILE A 30 -4.02 -20.41 3.24
CA ILE A 30 -3.28 -21.69 3.26
C ILE A 30 -4.04 -22.75 4.05
N LEU A 31 -4.55 -22.43 5.25
CA LEU A 31 -5.29 -23.39 6.07
C LEU A 31 -6.57 -23.89 5.38
N VAL A 32 -7.33 -22.97 4.78
CA VAL A 32 -8.55 -23.32 4.04
C VAL A 32 -8.22 -24.12 2.80
N THR A 33 -7.13 -23.81 2.10
CA THR A 33 -6.65 -24.55 0.93
C THR A 33 -6.21 -25.98 1.28
N VAL A 34 -5.50 -26.17 2.40
CA VAL A 34 -5.18 -27.52 2.91
C VAL A 34 -6.45 -28.29 3.25
N TYR A 35 -7.40 -27.65 3.94
CA TYR A 35 -8.69 -28.28 4.26
C TYR A 35 -9.47 -28.64 2.99
N ALA A 36 -9.48 -27.76 1.98
CA ALA A 36 -10.12 -27.99 0.69
C ALA A 36 -9.52 -29.20 -0.04
N MET A 37 -8.20 -29.37 0.00
CA MET A 37 -7.52 -30.54 -0.57
C MET A 37 -7.95 -31.83 0.12
N ILE A 38 -7.94 -31.86 1.47
CA ILE A 38 -8.36 -33.04 2.24
C ILE A 38 -9.82 -33.38 1.95
N ALA A 39 -10.71 -32.38 1.96
CA ALA A 39 -12.13 -32.57 1.67
C ALA A 39 -12.35 -33.13 0.25
N THR A 40 -11.59 -32.62 -0.72
CA THR A 40 -11.67 -33.08 -2.12
C THR A 40 -11.18 -34.53 -2.26
N LEU A 41 -10.05 -34.89 -1.63
CA LEU A 41 -9.54 -36.27 -1.61
C LEU A 41 -10.52 -37.24 -0.95
N ALA A 42 -11.15 -36.85 0.17
CA ALA A 42 -12.14 -37.66 0.85
C ALA A 42 -13.39 -37.91 -0.01
N VAL A 43 -13.84 -36.91 -0.78
CA VAL A 43 -14.96 -37.07 -1.71
C VAL A 43 -14.59 -37.99 -2.88
N MET A 44 -13.36 -37.89 -3.41
CA MET A 44 -12.89 -38.76 -4.49
C MET A 44 -12.72 -40.23 -4.05
N ALA A 45 -12.24 -40.46 -2.82
CA ALA A 45 -11.97 -41.80 -2.31
C ALA A 45 -13.24 -42.61 -1.99
N ASP A 46 -14.32 -41.94 -1.56
CA ASP A 46 -15.49 -42.60 -0.95
C ASP A 46 -16.75 -42.52 -1.83
N ASN A 47 -16.60 -42.19 -3.12
CA ASN A 47 -17.66 -42.13 -4.15
C ASN A 47 -18.96 -41.46 -3.63
N LYS A 48 -18.78 -40.35 -2.91
CA LYS A 48 -19.86 -39.71 -2.15
C LYS A 48 -20.89 -39.02 -3.05
N ASP A 49 -22.07 -38.85 -2.48
CA ASP A 49 -23.26 -38.25 -3.11
C ASP A 49 -23.03 -36.82 -3.62
N LYS A 50 -23.95 -36.35 -4.49
CA LYS A 50 -23.85 -35.05 -5.16
C LYS A 50 -23.76 -33.84 -4.20
N GLU A 51 -24.25 -33.94 -2.97
CA GLU A 51 -24.16 -32.83 -2.01
C GLU A 51 -22.72 -32.64 -1.51
N SER A 52 -22.02 -33.74 -1.21
CA SER A 52 -20.62 -33.68 -0.77
C SER A 52 -19.69 -33.04 -1.81
N VAL A 53 -19.91 -33.33 -3.10
CA VAL A 53 -19.20 -32.72 -4.23
C VAL A 53 -19.50 -31.22 -4.31
N LYS A 54 -20.75 -30.81 -4.06
CA LYS A 54 -21.15 -29.40 -4.08
C LYS A 54 -20.51 -28.63 -2.92
N ALA A 55 -20.47 -29.22 -1.73
CA ALA A 55 -19.80 -28.65 -0.56
C ALA A 55 -18.28 -28.47 -0.81
N ALA A 56 -17.61 -29.50 -1.34
CA ALA A 56 -16.19 -29.42 -1.68
C ALA A 56 -15.90 -28.31 -2.70
N LYS A 57 -16.73 -28.15 -3.74
CA LYS A 57 -16.60 -27.05 -4.70
C LYS A 57 -16.70 -25.67 -4.04
N ILE A 58 -17.66 -25.47 -3.13
CA ILE A 58 -17.81 -24.20 -2.41
C ILE A 58 -16.57 -23.90 -1.57
N ILE A 59 -16.05 -24.90 -0.86
CA ILE A 59 -14.82 -24.76 -0.05
C ILE A 59 -13.63 -24.38 -0.94
N VAL A 60 -13.44 -25.06 -2.07
CA VAL A 60 -12.37 -24.74 -3.04
C VAL A 60 -12.52 -23.33 -3.60
N CYS A 61 -13.73 -22.91 -4.00
CA CYS A 61 -13.98 -21.55 -4.47
C CYS A 61 -13.66 -20.51 -3.39
N THR A 62 -14.00 -20.79 -2.13
CA THR A 62 -13.73 -19.90 -0.99
C THR A 62 -12.23 -19.79 -0.72
N ALA A 63 -11.52 -20.93 -0.78
CA ALA A 63 -10.07 -20.99 -0.64
C ALA A 63 -9.37 -20.10 -1.70
N LEU A 64 -9.74 -20.28 -2.97
CA LEU A 64 -9.20 -19.50 -4.08
C LEU A 64 -9.49 -18.01 -3.93
N ALA A 65 -10.70 -17.64 -3.50
CA ALA A 65 -11.05 -16.23 -3.28
C ALA A 65 -10.20 -15.58 -2.18
N LEU A 66 -9.93 -16.30 -1.08
CA LEU A 66 -9.08 -15.82 0.01
C LEU A 66 -7.60 -15.70 -0.40
N ASP A 67 -7.10 -16.68 -1.15
CA ASP A 67 -5.72 -16.66 -1.64
C ASP A 67 -5.49 -15.51 -2.64
N ILE A 68 -6.46 -15.26 -3.54
CA ILE A 68 -6.43 -14.10 -4.44
C ILE A 68 -6.47 -12.81 -3.63
N LEU A 69 -7.36 -12.69 -2.64
CA LEU A 69 -7.43 -11.50 -1.80
C LEU A 69 -6.09 -11.22 -1.10
N GLY A 70 -5.46 -12.24 -0.51
CA GLY A 70 -4.16 -12.11 0.15
C GLY A 70 -3.03 -11.74 -0.82
N ALA A 71 -3.02 -12.31 -2.02
CA ALA A 71 -2.00 -12.05 -3.02
C ALA A 71 -2.09 -10.65 -3.65
N PHE A 72 -3.30 -10.10 -3.78
CA PHE A 72 -3.53 -8.79 -4.41
C PHE A 72 -3.61 -7.62 -3.42
N LEU A 73 -3.56 -7.87 -2.11
CA LEU A 73 -3.45 -6.80 -1.13
C LEU A 73 -2.06 -6.15 -1.22
N PRO A 74 -1.98 -4.81 -1.43
CA PRO A 74 -0.71 -4.11 -1.48
C PRO A 74 -0.11 -4.01 -0.09
N THR A 75 1.21 -4.07 0.01
CA THR A 75 1.95 -3.86 1.24
C THR A 75 1.96 -2.39 1.66
N GLU A 76 2.27 -2.12 2.94
CA GLU A 76 2.46 -0.77 3.48
C GLU A 76 3.40 0.07 2.60
N LYS A 77 4.50 -0.55 2.14
CA LYS A 77 5.50 0.10 1.28
C LYS A 77 4.93 0.47 -0.09
N GLU A 78 4.13 -0.41 -0.67
CA GLU A 78 3.48 -0.15 -1.97
C GLU A 78 2.45 0.98 -1.85
N ILE A 79 1.68 1.01 -0.77
CA ILE A 79 0.71 2.09 -0.50
C ILE A 79 1.43 3.43 -0.39
N TYR A 80 2.51 3.52 0.37
CA TYR A 80 3.27 4.78 0.47
C TYR A 80 4.00 5.14 -0.82
N ALA A 81 4.51 4.16 -1.57
CA ALA A 81 5.13 4.41 -2.86
C ALA A 81 4.13 4.97 -3.88
N MET A 82 2.92 4.40 -3.94
CA MET A 82 1.84 4.89 -4.79
C MET A 82 1.42 6.30 -4.39
N TYR A 83 1.26 6.55 -3.09
CA TYR A 83 0.93 7.86 -2.56
C TYR A 83 2.01 8.91 -2.90
N ALA A 84 3.29 8.57 -2.72
CA ALA A 84 4.38 9.46 -3.08
C ALA A 84 4.41 9.72 -4.60
N ALA A 85 4.20 8.69 -5.42
CA ALA A 85 4.17 8.80 -6.88
C ALA A 85 3.05 9.75 -7.36
N GLU A 86 1.87 9.72 -6.72
CA GLU A 86 0.77 10.63 -7.02
C GLU A 86 1.17 12.11 -6.83
N HIS A 87 2.02 12.38 -5.84
CA HIS A 87 2.49 13.73 -5.53
C HIS A 87 3.74 14.16 -6.33
N ILE A 88 4.42 13.25 -7.03
CA ILE A 88 5.55 13.58 -7.92
C ILE A 88 5.00 14.00 -9.29
N THR A 89 4.45 15.22 -9.36
CA THR A 89 3.94 15.81 -10.60
C THR A 89 4.90 16.85 -11.18
N PRO A 90 4.88 17.14 -12.49
CA PRO A 90 5.69 18.21 -13.08
C PRO A 90 5.44 19.58 -12.43
N ALA A 91 4.21 19.83 -11.97
CA ALA A 91 3.85 21.06 -11.25
C ALA A 91 4.55 21.13 -9.88
N ASN A 92 4.52 20.04 -9.10
CA ASN A 92 5.17 19.98 -7.79
C ASN A 92 6.71 20.03 -7.92
N ILE A 93 7.27 19.42 -8.97
CA ILE A 93 8.70 19.51 -9.28
C ILE A 93 9.09 20.95 -9.62
N LYS A 94 8.33 21.64 -10.49
CA LYS A 94 8.58 23.06 -10.82
C LYS A 94 8.46 23.96 -9.61
N ALA A 95 7.40 23.81 -8.81
CA ALA A 95 7.21 24.58 -7.59
C ALA A 95 8.38 24.38 -6.61
N THR A 96 8.88 23.15 -6.48
CA THR A 96 10.07 22.84 -5.67
C THR A 96 11.32 23.50 -6.23
N GLY A 97 11.51 23.49 -7.55
CA GLY A 97 12.60 24.21 -8.22
C GLY A 97 12.57 25.72 -7.97
N GLU A 98 11.41 26.35 -8.15
CA GLU A 98 11.22 27.79 -7.86
C GLU A 98 11.48 28.14 -6.39
N LEU A 99 11.13 27.25 -5.46
CA LEU A 99 11.45 27.43 -4.04
C LEU A 99 12.95 27.36 -3.79
N ALA A 100 13.67 26.46 -4.46
CA ALA A 100 15.12 26.35 -4.37
C ALA A 100 15.81 27.60 -4.95
N ASP A 101 15.39 28.06 -6.12
CA ASP A 101 15.92 29.27 -6.77
C ASP A 101 15.71 30.50 -5.86
N LYS A 102 14.49 30.69 -5.33
CA LYS A 102 14.20 31.78 -4.38
C LYS A 102 15.05 31.70 -3.11
N ALA A 103 15.36 30.50 -2.63
CA ALA A 103 16.22 30.33 -1.45
C ALA A 103 17.66 30.75 -1.76
N VAL A 104 18.19 30.38 -2.94
CA VAL A 104 19.51 30.78 -3.42
C VAL A 104 19.59 32.29 -3.61
N ASP A 105 18.60 32.90 -4.28
CA ASP A 105 18.54 34.35 -4.50
C ASP A 105 18.58 35.11 -3.16
N LYS A 106 17.81 34.66 -2.17
CA LYS A 106 17.77 35.26 -0.84
C LYS A 106 19.11 35.14 -0.09
N LEU A 107 19.88 34.09 -0.33
CA LEU A 107 21.24 33.96 0.20
C LEU A 107 22.20 34.95 -0.48
N ILE A 108 22.14 35.05 -1.80
CA ILE A 108 22.96 36.00 -2.58
C ILE A 108 22.66 37.44 -2.15
N GLU A 109 21.40 37.82 -2.01
CA GLU A 109 21.00 39.15 -1.52
C GLU A 109 21.59 39.46 -0.14
N LYS A 110 21.54 38.50 0.79
CA LYS A 110 22.11 38.67 2.12
C LYS A 110 23.63 38.85 2.08
N ILE A 111 24.32 38.08 1.23
CA ILE A 111 25.78 38.19 1.05
C ILE A 111 26.14 39.56 0.47
N LEU A 112 25.43 40.01 -0.57
CA LEU A 112 25.65 41.32 -1.18
C LEU A 112 25.40 42.46 -0.20
N LYS A 113 24.34 42.36 0.61
CA LYS A 113 24.03 43.34 1.65
C LYS A 113 25.12 43.39 2.73
N ALA A 114 25.58 42.24 3.20
CA ALA A 114 26.69 42.16 4.17
C ALA A 114 28.00 42.70 3.59
N SER A 115 28.32 42.40 2.34
CA SER A 115 29.53 42.88 1.67
C SER A 115 29.56 44.41 1.51
N LYS A 116 28.42 45.03 1.20
CA LYS A 116 28.31 46.49 1.12
C LYS A 116 28.49 47.15 2.49
N ALA A 117 27.92 46.58 3.54
CA ALA A 117 28.04 47.08 4.91
C ALA A 117 29.45 46.98 5.52
N VAL A 118 30.36 46.20 4.93
CA VAL A 118 31.78 46.10 5.35
C VAL A 118 32.67 47.11 4.62
N LYS A 119 32.19 47.67 3.50
CA LYS A 119 32.93 48.66 2.69
C LYS A 119 32.62 50.11 3.09
N GLU A 120 31.56 50.34 3.85
CA GLU A 120 31.26 51.60 4.55
C GLU A 120 31.86 51.58 5.96
#